data_AF-A0A845WY78-F1
#
_entry.id   AF-A0A845WY78-F1
#
_cell.length_a   1.000
_cell.length_b   1.000
_cell.length_c   1.000
_cell.angle_alpha   90.00
_cell.angle_beta   90.00
_cell.angle_gamma   90.00
#
_symmetry.space_group_name_H-M   'P 1'
#
loop_
_entity.id
_entity.type
_entity.pdbx_description
1 polymer ?
#
loop_
_entity_poly.entity_id
_entity_poly.type
_entity_poly.pdbx_seq_one_letter_code
_entity_poly.pdbx_strand_id
1 'polypeptide(L)'
;MNIDNVLTQQDLIDTFGWSRYLTRTICQNINAARHNGIKQYPVSEIRESVAVNLENPRTRKTTKNILVNTLERLEGRSNVIEVNFLGKLSRKERISFLMAQREQIKAEGRELLGEVDALLEDVEQMGLG
;
A
#
# COMPACT_ATOMS: atom_id res chain seq x y z
N MET A 1 -14.40 17.69 -7.17
CA MET A 1 -13.23 18.49 -6.75
C MET A 1 -12.28 17.55 -6.03
N ASN A 2 -11.21 17.09 -6.69
CA ASN A 2 -10.16 16.35 -6.00
C ASN A 2 -9.35 17.38 -5.22
N ILE A 3 -9.49 17.39 -3.90
CA ILE A 3 -8.51 18.04 -3.05
C ILE A 3 -7.31 17.10 -3.12
N ASP A 4 -6.38 17.39 -4.02
CA ASP A 4 -5.10 16.72 -4.01
C ASP A 4 -4.50 17.00 -2.63
N ASN A 5 -4.48 15.97 -1.77
CA ASN A 5 -3.83 16.08 -0.46
C ASN A 5 -2.39 16.51 -0.73
N VAL A 6 -1.98 17.65 -0.17
CA VAL A 6 -0.62 18.16 -0.26
C VAL A 6 0.09 17.97 1.07
N LEU A 7 1.40 17.73 1.02
CA LEU A 7 2.27 17.64 2.19
C LEU A 7 3.31 18.73 2.13
N THR A 8 3.75 19.21 3.28
CA THR A 8 4.93 20.06 3.43
C THR A 8 6.14 19.22 3.81
N GLN A 9 7.35 19.79 3.72
CA GLN A 9 8.54 19.12 4.25
C GLN A 9 8.44 18.85 5.75
N GLN A 10 7.74 19.72 6.49
CA GLN A 10 7.55 19.55 7.92
C GLN A 10 6.64 18.35 8.20
N ASP A 11 5.57 18.16 7.42
CA ASP A 11 4.70 16.99 7.54
C ASP A 11 5.47 15.68 7.28
N LEU A 12 6.38 15.67 6.30
CA LEU A 12 7.23 14.53 6.00
C LEU A 12 8.15 14.14 7.17
N ILE A 13 8.69 15.15 7.85
CA ILE A 13 9.57 14.95 9.01
C ILE A 13 8.76 14.51 10.23
N ASP A 14 7.72 15.26 10.60
CA ASP A 14 7.00 15.05 11.86
C ASP A 14 6.07 13.84 11.80
N THR A 15 5.41 13.63 10.67
CA THR A 15 4.41 12.55 10.54
C THR A 15 5.07 11.22 10.19
N PHE A 16 6.07 11.22 9.31
CA PHE A 16 6.69 10.00 8.77
C PHE A 16 8.09 9.73 9.33
N GLY A 17 8.61 10.60 10.20
CA GLY A 17 9.92 10.43 10.84
C GLY A 17 11.08 10.54 9.85
N TRP A 18 10.90 11.24 8.73
CA TRP A 18 11.95 11.39 7.74
C TRP A 18 13.08 12.28 8.26
N SER A 19 14.31 11.95 7.91
CA SER A 19 15.42 12.89 8.11
C SER A 19 15.30 14.05 7.12
N ARG A 20 15.86 15.21 7.46
CA ARG A 20 15.95 16.35 6.52
C ARG A 20 16.65 15.97 5.21
N TYR A 21 17.67 15.12 5.30
CA TYR A 21 18.37 14.61 4.12
C TYR A 21 17.45 13.79 3.23
N LEU A 22 16.74 12.80 3.80
CA LEU A 22 15.79 11.98 3.06
C LEU A 22 14.69 12.83 2.42
N THR A 23 14.14 13.77 3.18
CA THR A 23 13.11 14.70 2.70
C THR A 23 13.60 15.48 1.49
N ARG A 24 14.83 16.02 1.54
CA ARG A 24 15.41 16.74 0.41
C ARG A 24 15.61 15.85 -0.81
N THR A 25 16.08 14.62 -0.61
CA THR A 25 16.29 13.65 -1.70
C THR A 25 14.98 13.29 -2.39
N ILE A 26 13.94 12.95 -1.63
CA ILE A 26 12.64 12.57 -2.18
C ILE A 26 11.97 13.76 -2.89
N CYS A 27 12.05 14.96 -2.30
CA CYS A 27 11.39 16.16 -2.81
C CYS A 27 12.16 16.87 -3.94
N GLN A 28 13.35 16.40 -4.32
CA GLN A 28 14.26 17.15 -5.21
C GLN A 28 13.67 17.41 -6.60
N ASN A 29 12.95 16.43 -7.15
CA ASN A 29 12.42 16.46 -8.51
C ASN A 29 10.89 16.61 -8.58
N ILE A 30 10.26 16.97 -7.45
CA ILE A 30 8.80 17.11 -7.35
C ILE A 30 8.43 18.57 -7.62
N ASN A 31 7.39 18.78 -8.44
CA ASN A 31 6.92 20.11 -8.76
C ASN A 31 6.05 20.66 -7.63
N ALA A 32 6.69 21.34 -6.67
CA ALA A 32 6.00 21.88 -5.51
C ALA A 32 5.29 23.20 -5.80
N ALA A 33 4.01 23.28 -5.45
CA ALA A 33 3.30 24.55 -5.35
C ALA A 33 3.79 25.35 -4.13
N ARG A 34 3.64 26.67 -4.16
CA ARG A 34 3.89 27.51 -2.97
C ARG A 34 2.59 28.12 -2.49
N HIS A 35 2.33 27.96 -1.20
CA HIS A 35 1.21 28.62 -0.52
C HIS A 35 1.74 29.29 0.75
N ASN A 36 1.49 30.58 0.93
CA ASN A 36 2.00 31.39 2.04
C ASN A 36 3.52 31.27 2.27
N GLY A 37 4.29 31.18 1.17
CA GLY A 37 5.76 31.03 1.22
C GLY A 37 6.26 29.62 1.55
N ILE A 38 5.36 28.67 1.85
CA ILE A 38 5.69 27.28 2.18
C ILE A 38 5.50 26.41 0.93
N LYS A 39 6.44 25.49 0.68
CA LYS A 39 6.34 24.51 -0.40
C LYS A 39 5.36 23.39 -0.01
N GLN A 40 4.41 23.13 -0.90
CA GLN A 40 3.42 22.08 -0.83
C GLN A 40 3.64 21.10 -1.97
N TYR A 41 3.71 19.82 -1.62
CA TYR A 41 4.04 18.73 -2.50
C TYR A 41 2.81 17.84 -2.68
N PRO A 42 2.36 17.55 -3.91
CA PRO A 42 1.27 16.62 -4.14
C PRO A 42 1.60 15.24 -3.55
N VAL A 43 0.65 14.63 -2.83
CA VAL A 43 0.83 13.29 -2.27
C VAL A 43 1.10 12.25 -3.36
N SER A 44 0.52 12.41 -4.55
CA SER A 44 0.77 11.55 -5.71
C SER A 44 2.25 11.54 -6.12
N GLU A 45 2.84 12.71 -6.33
CA GLU A 45 4.26 12.83 -6.70
C GLU A 45 5.20 12.36 -5.58
N ILE A 46 4.82 12.57 -4.32
CA ILE A 46 5.55 12.03 -3.17
C ILE A 46 5.53 10.50 -3.20
N ARG A 47 4.36 9.89 -3.44
CA ARG A 47 4.21 8.43 -3.53
C ARG A 47 5.09 7.84 -4.63
N GLU A 48 5.06 8.44 -5.82
CA GLU A 48 5.90 8.02 -6.96
C GLU A 48 7.39 8.11 -6.63
N SER A 49 7.84 9.24 -6.06
CA SER A 49 9.24 9.43 -5.69
C SER A 49 9.71 8.43 -4.61
N VAL A 50 8.83 8.09 -3.66
CA VAL A 50 9.09 7.07 -2.65
C VAL A 50 9.21 5.68 -3.29
N ALA A 51 8.31 5.31 -4.21
CA ALA A 51 8.35 4.03 -4.91
C ALA A 51 9.67 3.84 -5.68
N VAL A 52 10.09 4.86 -6.44
CA VAL A 52 11.38 4.86 -7.15
C VAL A 52 12.56 4.67 -6.19
N ASN A 53 12.52 5.29 -5.01
CA ASN A 53 13.59 5.14 -4.01
C ASN A 53 13.64 3.75 -3.35
N LEU A 54 12.51 3.04 -3.28
CA LEU A 54 12.43 1.68 -2.75
C LEU A 54 13.01 0.64 -3.71
N GLU A 55 12.81 0.85 -5.02
CA GLU A 55 13.39 0.02 -6.09
C GLU A 55 14.92 0.11 -6.13
N ASN A 56 15.49 1.21 -5.65
CA ASN A 56 16.95 1.36 -5.60
C ASN A 56 17.59 0.34 -4.63
N PRO A 57 18.47 -0.55 -5.11
CA PRO A 57 19.11 -1.57 -4.28
C PRO A 57 20.11 -0.98 -3.27
N ARG A 58 20.59 0.26 -3.47
CA ARG A 58 21.53 0.93 -2.58
C ARG A 58 20.87 1.62 -1.39
N THR A 59 19.54 1.70 -1.36
CA THR A 59 18.81 2.29 -0.24
C THR A 59 18.98 1.43 1.01
N ARG A 60 19.47 2.03 2.10
CA ARG A 60 19.70 1.33 3.38
C ARG A 60 18.42 0.70 3.91
N LYS A 61 18.52 -0.46 4.57
CA LYS A 61 17.38 -1.19 5.13
C LYS A 61 16.50 -0.35 6.04
N THR A 62 17.10 0.49 6.90
CA THR A 62 16.38 1.41 7.79
C THR A 62 15.57 2.45 7.01
N THR A 63 16.15 3.04 5.97
CA THR A 63 15.45 3.95 5.06
C THR A 63 14.34 3.24 4.29
N LYS A 64 14.58 2.02 3.80
CA LYS A 64 13.54 1.22 3.14
C LYS A 64 12.33 0.99 4.04
N ASN A 65 12.54 0.62 5.30
CA ASN A 65 11.43 0.42 6.24
C ASN A 65 10.61 1.71 6.45
N ILE A 66 11.26 2.87 6.58
CA ILE A 66 10.58 4.17 6.71
C ILE A 66 9.74 4.46 5.46
N LEU A 67 10.31 4.23 4.28
CA LEU A 67 9.65 4.49 3.00
C LEU A 67 8.48 3.53 2.74
N VAL A 68 8.60 2.24 3.09
CA VAL A 68 7.50 1.26 3.02
C VAL A 68 6.35 1.69 3.92
N ASN A 69 6.63 1.99 5.19
CA ASN A 69 5.61 2.47 6.13
C ASN A 69 4.96 3.77 5.64
N THR A 70 5.73 4.63 4.95
CA THR A 70 5.19 5.86 4.36
C THR A 70 4.21 5.55 3.23
N LEU A 71 4.54 4.64 2.31
CA LEU A 71 3.61 4.22 1.25
C LEU A 71 2.32 3.64 1.83
N GLU A 72 2.43 2.72 2.78
CA GLU A 72 1.26 2.10 3.42
C GLU A 72 0.33 3.14 4.05
N ARG A 73 0.90 4.20 4.65
CA ARG A 73 0.14 5.33 5.20
C ARG A 73 -0.48 6.22 4.11
N LEU A 74 0.26 6.55 3.06
CA LEU A 74 -0.24 7.37 1.95
C LEU A 74 -1.28 6.65 1.07
N GLU A 75 -1.31 5.32 1.13
CA GLU A 75 -2.31 4.47 0.46
C GLU A 75 -3.52 4.15 1.36
N GLY A 76 -3.55 4.65 2.60
CA GLY A 76 -4.62 4.35 3.56
C GLY A 76 -4.61 2.92 4.10
N ARG A 77 -3.56 2.14 3.82
CA ARG A 77 -3.35 0.77 4.35
C ARG A 77 -2.90 0.77 5.81
N SER A 78 -2.58 1.94 6.37
CA SER A 78 -2.15 2.15 7.77
C SER A 78 -3.17 1.82 8.86
N ASN A 79 -4.41 1.44 8.52
CA ASN A 79 -5.35 0.91 9.52
C ASN A 79 -5.16 -0.59 9.81
N VAL A 80 -4.16 -1.24 9.21
CA VAL A 80 -3.79 -2.60 9.58
C VAL A 80 -2.94 -2.54 10.85
N ILE A 81 -3.59 -2.63 12.01
CA ILE A 81 -2.88 -3.05 13.23
C ILE A 81 -2.42 -4.47 12.95
N GLU A 82 -1.11 -4.70 12.85
CA GLU A 82 -0.54 -6.04 12.76
C GLU A 82 -0.71 -6.73 14.12
N VAL A 83 -1.93 -7.18 14.42
CA VAL A 83 -2.21 -8.00 15.59
C VAL A 83 -1.73 -9.41 15.26
N ASN A 84 -0.66 -9.86 15.91
CA ASN A 84 -0.24 -11.26 15.87
C ASN A 84 -1.28 -12.12 16.62
N PHE A 85 -2.43 -12.33 15.99
CA PHE A 85 -3.55 -13.10 16.50
C PHE A 85 -3.15 -14.55 16.75
N LEU A 86 -2.37 -15.12 15.82
CA LEU A 86 -1.84 -16.48 15.92
C LEU A 86 -0.88 -16.65 17.10
N GLY A 87 -0.11 -15.61 17.45
CA GLY A 87 0.85 -15.64 18.55
C GLY A 87 0.21 -15.92 19.91
N LYS A 88 -1.04 -15.52 20.11
CA LYS A 88 -1.81 -15.74 21.36
C LYS A 88 -2.50 -17.11 21.42
N LEU A 89 -2.58 -17.82 20.28
CA LEU A 89 -3.21 -19.13 20.19
C LEU A 89 -2.22 -20.25 20.54
N SER A 90 -2.71 -21.33 21.13
CA SER A 90 -1.95 -22.58 21.25
C SER A 90 -1.69 -23.19 19.88
N ARG A 91 -0.70 -24.10 19.78
CA ARG A 91 -0.35 -24.76 18.51
C ARG A 91 -1.56 -25.44 17.84
N LYS A 92 -2.44 -26.07 18.63
CA LYS A 92 -3.62 -26.77 18.12
C LYS A 92 -4.65 -25.78 17.56
N GLU A 93 -4.86 -24.67 18.25
CA GLU A 93 -5.77 -23.60 17.80
C GLU A 93 -5.25 -22.92 16.54
N ARG A 94 -3.93 -22.67 16.44
CA ARG A 94 -3.32 -22.15 15.20
C ARG A 94 -3.56 -23.08 14.01
N ILE A 95 -3.32 -24.38 14.19
CA ILE A 95 -3.53 -25.37 13.12
C ILE A 95 -5.00 -25.38 12.70
N SER A 96 -5.92 -25.39 13.66
CA SER A 96 -7.36 -25.42 13.38
C SER A 96 -7.82 -24.16 12.65
N PHE A 97 -7.36 -22.99 13.08
CA PHE A 97 -7.65 -21.71 12.44
C PHE A 97 -7.13 -21.68 10.99
N LEU A 98 -5.87 -22.07 10.77
CA LEU A 98 -5.27 -22.10 9.44
C LEU A 98 -5.95 -23.11 8.50
N MET A 99 -6.40 -24.25 9.03
CA MET A 99 -7.18 -25.22 8.25
C MET A 99 -8.54 -24.66 7.85
N ALA A 100 -9.25 -23.99 8.77
CA ALA A 100 -10.52 -23.35 8.47
C ALA A 100 -10.39 -22.26 7.40
N GLN A 101 -9.39 -21.38 7.52
CA GLN A 101 -9.12 -20.35 6.51
C GLN A 101 -8.77 -20.96 5.15
N ARG A 102 -7.97 -22.03 5.13
CA ARG A 102 -7.63 -22.73 3.87
C ARG A 102 -8.88 -23.26 3.16
N GLU A 103 -9.81 -23.86 3.90
CA GLU A 103 -11.03 -24.39 3.29
C GLU A 103 -11.99 -23.28 2.84
N GLN A 104 -12.06 -22.17 3.57
CA GLN A 104 -12.79 -20.99 3.14
C GLN A 104 -12.25 -20.42 1.82
N ILE A 105 -10.93 -20.18 1.72
CA ILE A 105 -10.30 -19.65 0.51
C ILE A 105 -10.54 -20.57 -0.70
N LYS A 106 -10.49 -21.89 -0.49
CA LYS A 106 -10.81 -22.85 -1.55
C LYS A 106 -12.27 -22.78 -1.99
N ALA A 107 -13.19 -22.51 -1.06
CA ALA A 107 -14.61 -22.38 -1.40
C ALA A 107 -14.84 -21.12 -2.24
N GLU A 108 -14.32 -19.99 -1.80
CA GLU A 108 -14.36 -18.71 -2.54
C GLU A 108 -13.72 -18.84 -3.93
N GLY A 109 -12.58 -19.53 -4.03
CA GLY A 109 -11.93 -19.79 -5.33
C GLY A 109 -12.76 -20.66 -6.27
N ARG A 110 -13.52 -21.64 -5.75
CA ARG A 110 -14.43 -22.46 -6.58
C ARG A 110 -15.64 -21.66 -7.05
N GLU A 111 -16.17 -20.78 -6.21
CA GLU A 111 -17.28 -19.90 -6.56
C GLU A 111 -16.89 -18.94 -7.68
N LEU A 112 -15.73 -18.27 -7.54
CA LEU A 112 -15.18 -17.38 -8.57
C LEU A 112 -14.94 -18.10 -9.90
N LEU A 113 -14.44 -19.34 -9.87
CA LEU A 113 -14.26 -20.13 -11.10
C LEU A 113 -15.62 -20.45 -11.75
N GLY A 114 -16.64 -20.78 -10.96
CA GLY A 114 -17.98 -21.01 -11.48
C GLY A 114 -18.61 -19.74 -12.10
N GLU A 115 -18.37 -18.57 -11.51
CA GLU A 115 -18.80 -17.29 -12.09
C GLU A 115 -18.10 -17.00 -13.42
N VAL A 116 -16.79 -17.31 -13.53
CA VAL A 116 -16.04 -17.17 -14.79
C VAL A 116 -16.55 -18.13 -15.86
N ASP A 117 -16.80 -19.39 -15.51
CA ASP A 117 -17.33 -20.38 -16.45
C ASP A 117 -18.72 -19.97 -16.97
N ALA A 118 -19.60 -19.48 -16.09
CA ALA A 118 -20.91 -18.96 -16.49
C ALA A 118 -20.82 -17.73 -17.42
N LEU A 119 -19.88 -16.81 -17.14
CA LEU A 119 -19.62 -15.66 -18.01
C LEU A 119 -19.09 -16.07 -19.39
N LEU A 120 -18.25 -17.11 -19.45
CA LEU A 120 -17.73 -17.65 -20.72
C LEU A 120 -18.84 -18.31 -21.54
N GLU A 121 -19.72 -19.09 -20.90
CA GLU A 121 -20.89 -19.68 -21.57
C GLU A 121 -21.84 -18.60 -22.12
N ASP A 122 -22.09 -17.53 -21.36
CA ASP A 122 -22.91 -16.40 -21.83
C ASP A 122 -22.27 -15.70 -23.05
N VAL A 123 -20.95 -15.51 -23.05
CA VAL A 123 -20.21 -14.92 -24.20
C VAL A 123 -20.29 -15.81 -25.44
N GLU A 124 -20.19 -17.13 -25.27
CA GLU A 124 -20.34 -18.10 -26.37
C GLU A 124 -21.78 -18.10 -26.92
N GLN A 125 -22.79 -18.04 -26.06
CA GLN A 125 -24.21 -17.99 -26.47
C GLN A 125 -24.58 -16.69 -27.19
N MET A 126 -23.90 -15.58 -26.88
CA MET A 126 -24.10 -14.29 -27.56
C MET A 126 -23.36 -14.18 -28.91
N GLY A 127 -22.60 -15.21 -29.31
CA GLY A 127 -21.89 -15.25 -30.60
C GLY A 127 -20.74 -14.25 -30.71
N LEU A 128 -20.12 -13.90 -29.59
CA LEU A 128 -19.01 -12.93 -29.50
C LEU A 128 -17.62 -13.60 -29.37
N GLY A 129 -17.56 -14.94 -29.49
CA GLY A 129 -16.35 -15.77 -29.45
C GLY A 129 -15.80 -16.15 -30.83
#